data_AF-A0A1W1I884-F1
#
_entry.id   AF-A0A1W1I884-F1
#
_cell.length_a   1.000
_cell.length_b   1.000
_cell.length_c   1.000
_cell.angle_alpha   90.00
_cell.angle_beta   90.00
_cell.angle_gamma   90.00
#
_symmetry.space_group_name_H-M   'P 1'
#
loop_
_entity.id
_entity.type
_entity.pdbx_description
1 polymer ?
#
loop_
_entity_poly.entity_id
_entity_poly.type
_entity_poly.pdbx_seq_one_letter_code
_entity_poly.pdbx_strand_id
1 'polypeptide(L)'
;MNVLMSLLGSLLLSWVAISHVEAAGPSVQVQPATGVPGSTVTIVGKGLGPFKSTQFNRVTFGGYAALIQRWDPDAIEVRVPSKAPSGPVEVIVGKKRIPAGTFTLVYPKITSIQPSEIEPGHSVELIGEHFGFTAGPRDPNTMFGVNDVVVGGLVVRPRRWKDDRIEVEIPANATSGDVAIRLSSSDPLPDGSCCTPVQHTISNRMPLTLIPSVRVDPVSGPVGTKVVLFGQGFGAEREPGDAVSFGGHPAAVAQWTDRAIVVHIPLNAETGPVVLSRGGKDRTVGTFTVHTPKATGVAPAGAPIGALIRISGEHFGAYSESGTTPYNYMDFNTGKNRVEIGGVPAVIYRWHDDRIDVWVPFSAKSGPVVVKRGAPKPSADGSCCVETGIVTTEAGAFTVVVPAIESFSPKSAGLDDVVTIKGSGFGAFIKTTEATQPGLGEGAFKRNQIELGENVSRTEVLFNGIGAIVLSWTDQEIKARVPRRHLFGVGKPGQFDTDLSTGPLIIRRGSWDLLPDGACCTPKKWLTLEVGTFTIEAKGLPDPSYYETNRSDAADTTQ
;
A
#
# COMPACT_ATOMS: atom_id res chain seq x y z
N MET A 1 45.59 60.05 -63.54
CA MET A 1 44.37 60.28 -64.34
C MET A 1 43.20 60.36 -63.37
N ASN A 2 42.57 61.55 -63.31
CA ASN A 2 41.33 61.96 -62.59
C ASN A 2 41.35 61.93 -61.05
N VAL A 3 41.48 63.04 -60.29
CA VAL A 3 40.83 64.38 -60.20
C VAL A 3 39.64 64.40 -59.23
N LEU A 4 39.78 65.14 -58.11
CA LEU A 4 38.93 66.25 -57.60
C LEU A 4 39.49 66.68 -56.21
N MET A 5 40.11 67.86 -56.03
CA MET A 5 39.51 69.16 -55.61
C MET A 5 38.53 69.05 -54.44
N SER A 6 38.50 69.89 -53.39
CA SER A 6 39.27 71.03 -52.87
C SER A 6 38.48 71.49 -51.62
N LEU A 7 39.10 72.01 -50.55
CA LEU A 7 38.70 73.28 -49.90
C LEU A 7 39.46 73.53 -48.60
N LEU A 8 39.86 74.79 -48.47
CA LEU A 8 40.63 75.41 -47.40
C LEU A 8 39.85 75.52 -46.08
N GLY A 9 40.60 75.55 -44.97
CA GLY A 9 40.11 75.98 -43.66
C GLY A 9 41.24 76.07 -42.65
N SER A 10 41.92 77.22 -42.59
CA SER A 10 42.95 77.58 -41.62
C SER A 10 42.40 77.71 -40.20
N LEU A 11 43.00 77.06 -39.21
CA LEU A 11 42.91 77.46 -37.80
C LEU A 11 44.21 77.10 -37.04
N LEU A 12 44.82 78.13 -36.43
CA LEU A 12 45.91 78.05 -35.47
C LEU A 12 45.50 77.24 -34.24
N LEU A 13 46.35 76.32 -33.76
CA LEU A 13 46.38 75.93 -32.34
C LEU A 13 47.73 75.26 -31.96
N SER A 14 48.49 75.99 -31.13
CA SER A 14 49.24 75.54 -29.95
C SER A 14 49.97 74.18 -29.98
N TRP A 15 51.29 74.25 -29.76
CA TRP A 15 52.11 73.15 -29.25
C TRP A 15 51.47 72.51 -28.00
N VAL A 16 51.04 71.25 -28.12
CA VAL A 16 50.77 70.38 -26.96
C VAL A 16 51.98 69.49 -26.79
N ALA A 17 52.68 69.66 -25.67
CA ALA A 17 53.64 68.69 -25.18
C ALA A 17 52.89 67.37 -24.96
N ILE A 18 53.23 66.34 -25.73
CA ILE A 18 52.77 64.98 -25.50
C ILE A 18 53.45 64.51 -24.23
N SER A 19 52.75 64.65 -23.09
CA SER A 19 53.08 63.91 -21.89
C SER A 19 53.01 62.42 -22.25
N HIS A 20 54.15 61.74 -22.08
CA HIS A 20 54.16 60.29 -22.08
C HIS A 20 53.24 59.82 -20.95
N VAL A 21 52.07 59.32 -21.33
CA VAL A 21 51.28 58.45 -20.45
C VAL A 21 52.08 57.16 -20.38
N GLU A 22 52.87 57.04 -19.31
CA GLU A 22 53.48 55.79 -18.92
C GLU A 22 52.33 54.82 -18.61
N ALA A 23 52.03 53.94 -19.58
CA ALA A 23 51.07 52.87 -19.38
C ALA A 23 51.58 52.00 -18.23
N ALA A 24 50.91 52.07 -17.08
CA ALA A 24 51.18 51.22 -15.93
C ALA A 24 51.27 49.76 -16.41
N GLY A 25 52.41 49.11 -16.15
CA GLY A 25 52.59 47.69 -16.47
C GLY A 25 51.49 46.83 -15.83
N PRO A 26 51.30 45.56 -16.28
CA PRO A 26 50.24 44.71 -15.77
C PRO A 26 50.34 44.59 -14.25
N SER A 27 49.43 45.27 -13.55
CA SER A 27 49.40 45.28 -12.08
C SER A 27 49.08 43.88 -11.56
N VAL A 28 49.70 43.50 -10.45
CA VAL A 28 49.35 42.27 -9.74
C VAL A 28 47.95 42.45 -9.18
N GLN A 29 47.05 41.50 -9.44
CA GLN A 29 45.64 41.57 -9.05
C GLN A 29 45.15 40.23 -8.52
N VAL A 30 44.32 40.29 -7.48
CA VAL A 30 43.56 39.14 -6.97
C VAL A 30 42.29 38.93 -7.81
N GLN A 31 42.05 37.68 -8.22
CA GLN A 31 40.86 37.30 -8.97
C GLN A 31 40.30 35.95 -8.49
N PRO A 32 38.99 35.88 -8.17
CA PRO A 32 38.05 37.00 -8.07
C PRO A 32 38.40 37.97 -6.93
N ALA A 33 37.96 39.23 -7.05
CA ALA A 33 38.13 40.26 -6.00
C ALA A 33 37.09 40.14 -4.87
N THR A 34 36.14 39.22 -4.99
CA THR A 34 35.12 38.90 -3.99
C THR A 34 35.13 37.39 -3.75
N GLY A 35 34.83 36.97 -2.53
CA GLY A 35 34.71 35.55 -2.22
C GLY A 35 34.44 35.27 -0.75
N VAL A 36 34.21 33.99 -0.45
CA VAL A 36 33.83 33.51 0.87
C VAL A 36 35.04 32.95 1.63
N PRO A 37 34.98 32.85 2.97
CA PRO A 37 36.00 32.14 3.75
C PRO A 37 36.32 30.76 3.19
N GLY A 38 37.61 30.45 3.06
CA GLY A 38 38.09 29.15 2.57
C GLY A 38 38.03 28.95 1.05
N SER A 39 37.43 29.88 0.29
CA SER A 39 37.46 29.83 -1.18
C SER A 39 38.88 30.02 -1.72
N THR A 40 39.15 29.42 -2.88
CA THR A 40 40.42 29.59 -3.59
C THR A 40 40.33 30.81 -4.48
N VAL A 41 41.32 31.70 -4.37
CA VAL A 41 41.49 32.86 -5.25
C VAL A 41 42.87 32.82 -5.89
N THR A 42 42.99 33.38 -7.08
CA THR A 42 44.25 33.43 -7.83
C THR A 42 44.77 34.86 -7.86
N ILE A 43 46.04 35.06 -7.52
CA ILE A 43 46.73 36.32 -7.68
C ILE A 43 47.58 36.23 -8.95
N VAL A 44 47.28 37.06 -9.94
CA VAL A 44 47.94 37.03 -11.26
C VAL A 44 48.73 38.31 -11.45
N GLY A 45 49.94 38.18 -11.97
CA GLY A 45 50.76 39.32 -12.37
C GLY A 45 52.24 38.99 -12.43
N LYS A 46 53.03 39.85 -13.09
CA LYS A 46 54.46 39.59 -13.30
C LYS A 46 55.29 39.94 -12.07
N GLY A 47 56.40 39.22 -11.90
CA GLY A 47 57.43 39.59 -10.91
C GLY A 47 57.15 39.13 -9.48
N LEU A 48 56.39 38.03 -9.34
CA LEU A 48 56.17 37.33 -8.06
C LEU A 48 57.37 36.43 -7.72
N GLY A 49 58.10 35.96 -8.73
CA GLY A 49 59.33 35.18 -8.58
C GLY A 49 59.10 33.76 -8.05
N PRO A 50 60.17 32.96 -7.87
CA PRO A 50 60.05 31.58 -7.45
C PRO A 50 59.69 31.47 -5.96
N PHE A 51 58.99 30.39 -5.62
CA PHE A 51 58.75 30.00 -4.23
C PHE A 51 60.05 29.50 -3.59
N LYS A 52 60.34 29.95 -2.36
CA LYS A 52 61.49 29.50 -1.55
C LYS A 52 61.04 28.82 -0.26
N SER A 53 60.15 29.46 0.49
CA SER A 53 59.58 28.92 1.73
C SER A 53 58.33 29.71 2.14
N THR A 54 57.49 29.14 2.99
CA THR A 54 56.29 29.80 3.57
C THR A 54 56.62 31.03 4.42
N GLN A 55 57.86 31.15 4.88
CA GLN A 55 58.35 32.32 5.61
C GLN A 55 58.80 33.43 4.68
N PHE A 56 59.40 33.06 3.53
CA PHE A 56 59.90 34.00 2.54
C PHE A 56 58.80 34.47 1.59
N ASN A 57 57.86 33.59 1.24
CA ASN A 57 56.73 33.82 0.35
C ASN A 57 55.45 33.79 1.19
N ARG A 58 54.77 34.92 1.30
CA ARG A 58 53.50 35.02 2.04
C ARG A 58 52.48 35.80 1.22
N VAL A 59 51.22 35.49 1.43
CA VAL A 59 50.10 36.31 0.95
C VAL A 59 49.27 36.69 2.16
N THR A 60 48.86 37.96 2.25
CA THR A 60 48.00 38.45 3.34
C THR A 60 46.74 39.11 2.80
N PHE A 61 45.63 38.91 3.52
CA PHE A 61 44.34 39.56 3.29
C PHE A 61 44.02 40.40 4.52
N GLY A 62 44.05 41.74 4.39
CA GLY A 62 43.82 42.63 5.53
C GLY A 62 44.77 42.36 6.71
N GLY A 63 46.00 41.90 6.43
CA GLY A 63 47.01 41.51 7.43
C GLY A 63 46.96 40.06 7.89
N TYR A 64 45.94 39.27 7.54
CA TYR A 64 45.85 37.85 7.90
C TYR A 64 46.53 36.98 6.85
N ALA A 65 47.38 36.05 7.29
CA ALA A 65 48.10 35.15 6.38
C ALA A 65 47.14 34.17 5.69
N ALA A 66 47.25 34.07 4.38
CA ALA A 66 46.54 33.09 3.56
C ALA A 66 47.35 31.83 3.37
N LEU A 67 46.64 30.70 3.29
CA LEU A 67 47.24 29.43 2.95
C LEU A 67 47.57 29.40 1.46
N ILE A 68 48.84 29.24 1.13
CA ILE A 68 49.29 29.08 -0.25
C ILE A 68 49.06 27.64 -0.69
N GLN A 69 48.28 27.45 -1.76
CA GLN A 69 48.03 26.14 -2.38
C GLN A 69 49.02 25.87 -3.51
N ARG A 70 49.34 26.92 -4.28
CA ARG A 70 50.26 26.86 -5.40
C ARG A 70 50.95 28.20 -5.60
N TRP A 71 52.22 28.17 -5.99
CA TRP A 71 52.99 29.38 -6.29
C TRP A 71 53.80 29.19 -7.55
N ASP A 72 53.40 29.88 -8.60
CA ASP A 72 54.14 30.02 -9.85
C ASP A 72 54.66 31.46 -10.01
N PRO A 73 55.67 31.71 -10.87
CA PRO A 73 56.30 33.04 -11.00
C PRO A 73 55.35 34.19 -11.38
N ASP A 74 54.23 33.87 -12.03
CA ASP A 74 53.24 34.82 -12.52
C ASP A 74 51.79 34.57 -11.99
N ALA A 75 51.59 33.52 -11.17
CA ALA A 75 50.30 33.16 -10.62
C ALA A 75 50.42 32.46 -9.26
N ILE A 76 49.61 32.86 -8.28
CA ILE A 76 49.58 32.24 -6.94
C ILE A 76 48.14 31.86 -6.61
N GLU A 77 47.90 30.60 -6.26
CA GLU A 77 46.61 30.16 -5.74
C GLU A 77 46.67 30.09 -4.22
N VAL A 78 45.74 30.79 -3.57
CA VAL A 78 45.64 30.85 -2.11
C VAL A 78 44.21 30.63 -1.64
N ARG A 79 44.06 30.13 -0.42
CA ARG A 79 42.75 30.11 0.26
C ARG A 79 42.54 31.38 1.08
N VAL A 80 41.34 31.93 0.96
CA VAL A 80 40.89 33.10 1.73
C VAL A 80 40.85 32.76 3.23
N PRO A 81 41.57 33.49 4.10
CA PRO A 81 41.60 33.20 5.54
C PRO A 81 40.22 33.38 6.19
N SER A 82 39.91 32.55 7.18
CA SER A 82 38.61 32.51 7.84
C SER A 82 38.27 33.77 8.65
N LYS A 83 39.29 34.46 9.16
CA LYS A 83 39.17 35.65 10.02
C LYS A 83 39.60 36.95 9.34
N ALA A 84 39.94 36.92 8.04
CA ALA A 84 40.36 38.11 7.33
C ALA A 84 39.19 39.08 7.14
N PRO A 85 39.32 40.39 7.44
CA PRO A 85 38.34 41.37 7.02
C PRO A 85 38.48 41.66 5.51
N SER A 86 37.44 42.26 4.91
CA SER A 86 37.59 42.93 3.61
C SER A 86 38.69 43.98 3.68
N GLY A 87 39.58 44.01 2.69
CA GLY A 87 40.75 44.88 2.76
C GLY A 87 41.81 44.63 1.68
N PRO A 88 42.99 45.25 1.81
CA PRO A 88 44.06 45.10 0.84
C PRO A 88 44.63 43.68 0.84
N VAL A 89 45.01 43.20 -0.34
CA VAL A 89 45.76 41.96 -0.54
C VAL A 89 47.21 42.31 -0.83
N GLU A 90 48.15 41.70 -0.10
CA GLU A 90 49.58 41.89 -0.32
C GLU A 90 50.28 40.55 -0.57
N VAL A 91 51.16 40.54 -1.57
CA VAL A 91 52.12 39.46 -1.78
C VAL A 91 53.48 39.89 -1.23
N ILE A 92 54.03 39.09 -0.31
CA ILE A 92 55.32 39.34 0.35
C ILE A 92 56.34 38.33 -0.18
N VAL A 93 57.44 38.85 -0.73
CA VAL A 93 58.57 38.07 -1.26
C VAL A 93 59.86 38.59 -0.62
N GLY A 94 60.27 37.94 0.47
CA GLY A 94 61.35 38.40 1.32
C GLY A 94 61.04 39.78 1.93
N LYS A 95 61.77 40.81 1.49
CA LYS A 95 61.55 42.21 1.93
C LYS A 95 60.60 42.99 1.01
N LYS A 96 60.27 42.46 -0.17
CA LYS A 96 59.41 43.14 -1.15
C LYS A 96 57.94 42.89 -0.79
N ARG A 97 57.15 43.96 -0.71
CA ARG A 97 55.69 43.91 -0.62
C ARG A 97 55.09 44.36 -1.94
N ILE A 98 54.20 43.56 -2.50
CA ILE A 98 53.57 43.80 -3.79
C ILE A 98 52.07 43.91 -3.55
N PRO A 99 51.46 45.10 -3.72
CA PRO A 99 50.02 45.25 -3.64
C PRO A 99 49.34 44.42 -4.74
N ALA A 100 48.31 43.66 -4.37
CA ALA A 100 47.54 42.78 -5.26
C ALA A 100 46.06 43.19 -5.35
N GLY A 101 45.75 44.47 -5.12
CA GLY A 101 44.38 45.00 -5.11
C GLY A 101 43.69 44.88 -3.75
N THR A 102 42.36 44.99 -3.77
CA THR A 102 41.48 44.88 -2.59
C THR A 102 40.54 43.69 -2.75
N PHE A 103 40.32 42.96 -1.67
CA PHE A 103 39.40 41.83 -1.63
C PHE A 103 38.21 42.12 -0.72
N THR A 104 37.01 41.79 -1.19
CA THR A 104 35.76 41.89 -0.43
C THR A 104 35.36 40.51 0.05
N LEU A 105 35.46 40.30 1.37
CA LEU A 105 34.96 39.10 2.02
C LEU A 105 33.44 39.16 2.12
N VAL A 106 32.77 38.16 1.56
CA VAL A 106 31.32 37.97 1.64
C VAL A 106 30.99 36.73 2.46
N TYR A 107 29.80 36.71 3.06
CA TYR A 107 29.33 35.65 3.94
C TYR A 107 28.10 34.96 3.34
N PRO A 108 27.96 33.64 3.52
CA PRO A 108 26.82 32.89 3.00
C PRO A 108 25.52 33.39 3.62
N LYS A 109 24.51 33.63 2.79
CA LYS A 109 23.21 34.10 3.24
C LYS A 109 22.09 33.31 2.58
N ILE A 110 21.29 32.62 3.37
CA ILE A 110 20.07 31.94 2.92
C ILE A 110 18.96 32.98 2.82
N THR A 111 18.39 33.15 1.63
CA THR A 111 17.25 34.04 1.38
C THR A 111 15.92 33.31 1.45
N SER A 112 15.86 32.04 0.99
CA SER A 112 14.66 31.21 1.12
C SER A 112 14.97 29.72 1.11
N ILE A 113 14.02 28.94 1.61
CA ILE A 113 14.04 27.47 1.63
C ILE A 113 12.74 26.99 0.99
N GLN A 114 12.85 26.16 -0.04
CA GLN A 114 11.70 25.71 -0.82
C GLN A 114 11.68 24.18 -0.94
N PRO A 115 10.63 23.50 -0.42
CA PRO A 115 9.58 24.03 0.46
C PRO A 115 10.07 24.30 1.90
N SER A 116 9.41 25.23 2.61
CA SER A 116 9.71 25.54 4.03
C SER A 116 9.06 24.58 5.04
N GLU A 117 8.19 23.69 4.56
CA GLU A 117 7.56 22.61 5.30
C GLU A 117 7.64 21.33 4.46
N ILE A 118 8.21 20.26 5.01
CA ILE A 118 8.56 19.08 4.22
C ILE A 118 8.55 17.79 5.05
N GLU A 119 8.26 16.67 4.40
CA GLU A 119 8.47 15.35 4.99
C GLU A 119 9.96 14.93 4.92
N PRO A 120 10.45 14.18 5.92
CA PRO A 120 11.73 13.48 5.77
C PRO A 120 11.78 12.57 4.53
N GLY A 121 12.97 12.38 3.97
CA GLY A 121 13.22 11.62 2.74
C GLY A 121 13.03 12.42 1.44
N HIS A 122 12.48 13.64 1.52
CA HIS A 122 12.36 14.54 0.37
C HIS A 122 13.51 15.55 0.31
N SER A 123 13.64 16.21 -0.84
CA SER A 123 14.69 17.21 -1.05
C SER A 123 14.16 18.63 -0.90
N VAL A 124 14.98 19.49 -0.32
CA VAL A 124 14.74 20.92 -0.18
C VAL A 124 15.78 21.71 -0.97
N GLU A 125 15.36 22.81 -1.59
CA GLU A 125 16.24 23.78 -2.24
C GLU A 125 16.48 24.97 -1.32
N LEU A 126 17.74 25.22 -0.98
CA LEU A 126 18.19 26.43 -0.29
C LEU A 126 18.59 27.43 -1.37
N ILE A 127 17.98 28.61 -1.34
CA ILE A 127 18.27 29.70 -2.29
C ILE A 127 18.91 30.84 -1.49
N GLY A 128 19.93 31.46 -2.06
CA GLY A 128 20.62 32.56 -1.41
C GLY A 128 21.82 33.08 -2.18
N GLU A 129 22.78 33.58 -1.44
CA GLU A 129 23.96 34.26 -1.96
C GLU A 129 25.22 33.73 -1.26
N HIS A 130 26.31 33.63 -2.01
CA HIS A 130 27.66 33.40 -1.49
C HIS A 130 27.81 32.05 -0.76
N PHE A 131 27.27 30.97 -1.31
CA PHE A 131 27.46 29.62 -0.79
C PHE A 131 28.79 29.01 -1.22
N GLY A 132 29.53 29.66 -2.12
CA GLY A 132 30.71 29.10 -2.77
C GLY A 132 30.34 28.10 -3.88
N PHE A 133 31.28 27.82 -4.76
CA PHE A 133 31.03 27.03 -5.97
C PHE A 133 31.03 25.51 -5.76
N THR A 134 31.44 25.03 -4.58
CA THR A 134 31.59 23.59 -4.32
C THR A 134 31.38 23.25 -2.85
N ALA A 135 30.85 22.06 -2.59
CA ALA A 135 30.79 21.46 -1.27
C ALA A 135 32.16 20.89 -0.80
N GLY A 136 33.15 20.83 -1.70
CA GLY A 136 34.44 20.19 -1.44
C GLY A 136 34.44 18.67 -1.73
N PRO A 137 35.52 17.97 -1.37
CA PRO A 137 35.68 16.54 -1.61
C PRO A 137 34.65 15.69 -0.86
N ARG A 138 34.52 14.41 -1.23
CA ARG A 138 33.49 13.58 -0.60
C ARG A 138 33.80 13.14 0.84
N ASP A 139 35.07 13.14 1.22
CA ASP A 139 35.58 12.73 2.52
C ASP A 139 35.60 13.93 3.49
N PRO A 140 34.85 13.89 4.61
CA PRO A 140 34.85 14.98 5.59
C PRO A 140 36.20 15.13 6.32
N ASN A 141 37.05 14.10 6.31
CA ASN A 141 38.38 14.13 6.95
C ASN A 141 39.47 14.72 6.04
N THR A 142 39.09 15.35 4.93
CA THR A 142 40.08 16.06 4.13
C THR A 142 40.70 17.21 4.92
N MET A 143 41.98 17.46 4.65
CA MET A 143 42.82 18.44 5.35
C MET A 143 42.22 19.85 5.42
N PHE A 144 41.29 20.18 4.53
CA PHE A 144 40.66 21.49 4.44
C PHE A 144 39.16 21.51 4.79
N GLY A 145 38.61 20.37 5.19
CA GLY A 145 37.20 20.21 5.46
C GLY A 145 36.31 20.21 4.22
N VAL A 146 35.00 20.08 4.48
CA VAL A 146 33.93 20.11 3.48
C VAL A 146 32.90 21.14 3.89
N ASN A 147 32.27 21.77 2.91
CA ASN A 147 31.11 22.62 3.16
C ASN A 147 29.89 21.72 3.30
N ASP A 148 29.04 22.03 4.26
CA ASP A 148 27.86 21.23 4.55
C ASP A 148 26.68 22.12 4.96
N VAL A 149 25.55 21.46 5.13
CA VAL A 149 24.32 22.08 5.62
C VAL A 149 23.99 21.43 6.95
N VAL A 150 23.50 22.23 7.90
CA VAL A 150 22.95 21.75 9.16
C VAL A 150 21.46 21.97 9.12
N VAL A 151 20.67 20.94 9.43
CA VAL A 151 19.20 20.99 9.52
C VAL A 151 18.80 20.52 10.91
N GLY A 152 18.22 21.40 11.72
CA GLY A 152 17.76 21.04 13.08
C GLY A 152 18.89 20.53 13.98
N GLY A 153 20.12 20.98 13.75
CA GLY A 153 21.32 20.52 14.46
C GLY A 153 21.99 19.27 13.87
N LEU A 154 21.37 18.61 12.89
CA LEU A 154 21.96 17.48 12.18
C LEU A 154 22.76 17.96 10.96
N VAL A 155 24.01 17.51 10.83
CA VAL A 155 24.82 17.75 9.63
C VAL A 155 24.30 16.87 8.51
N VAL A 156 23.89 17.50 7.40
CA VAL A 156 23.33 16.85 6.23
C VAL A 156 24.18 17.12 5.02
N ARG A 157 24.27 16.10 4.17
CA ARG A 157 25.11 16.15 2.99
C ARG A 157 24.32 16.74 1.81
N PRO A 158 24.85 17.77 1.13
CA PRO A 158 24.21 18.33 -0.06
C PRO A 158 24.25 17.34 -1.23
N ARG A 159 23.17 17.28 -2.00
CA ARG A 159 23.03 16.53 -3.26
C ARG A 159 23.64 17.31 -4.41
N ARG A 160 23.37 18.61 -4.46
CA ARG A 160 23.89 19.56 -5.44
C ARG A 160 24.28 20.86 -4.76
N TRP A 161 25.30 21.51 -5.29
CA TRP A 161 25.84 22.74 -4.74
C TRP A 161 26.20 23.73 -5.85
N LYS A 162 25.76 24.97 -5.69
CA LYS A 162 26.11 26.16 -6.47
C LYS A 162 26.24 27.33 -5.50
N ASP A 163 26.78 28.44 -5.99
CA ASP A 163 27.00 29.64 -5.17
C ASP A 163 25.71 30.30 -4.68
N ASP A 164 24.60 30.09 -5.38
CA ASP A 164 23.28 30.66 -5.07
C ASP A 164 22.23 29.62 -4.66
N ARG A 165 22.54 28.32 -4.81
CA ARG A 165 21.58 27.22 -4.66
C ARG A 165 22.21 25.96 -4.12
N ILE A 166 21.57 25.33 -3.14
CA ILE A 166 21.96 24.02 -2.60
C ILE A 166 20.73 23.13 -2.53
N GLU A 167 20.84 21.92 -3.08
CA GLU A 167 19.82 20.87 -2.96
C GLU A 167 20.23 19.89 -1.87
N VAL A 168 19.36 19.64 -0.89
CA VAL A 168 19.64 18.78 0.27
C VAL A 168 18.49 17.79 0.46
N GLU A 169 18.81 16.52 0.65
CA GLU A 169 17.83 15.50 1.04
C GLU A 169 17.71 15.45 2.57
N ILE A 170 16.50 15.54 3.11
CA ILE A 170 16.23 15.56 4.55
C ILE A 170 16.28 14.13 5.11
N PRO A 171 17.18 13.80 6.06
CA PRO A 171 17.23 12.47 6.65
C PRO A 171 16.00 12.14 7.51
N ALA A 172 15.68 10.86 7.62
CA ALA A 172 14.55 10.37 8.42
C ALA A 172 14.63 10.72 9.92
N ASN A 173 15.84 10.91 10.46
CA ASN A 173 16.08 11.26 11.86
C ASN A 173 16.25 12.77 12.09
N ALA A 174 16.05 13.60 11.07
CA ALA A 174 16.08 15.05 11.24
C ALA A 174 14.85 15.52 12.05
N THR A 175 15.03 16.61 12.80
CA THR A 175 13.96 17.28 13.55
C THR A 175 13.72 18.67 12.97
N SER A 176 12.50 19.19 13.12
CA SER A 176 12.20 20.60 12.81
C SER A 176 13.19 21.53 13.52
N GLY A 177 13.60 22.58 12.83
CA GLY A 177 14.54 23.56 13.37
C GLY A 177 15.21 24.37 12.29
N ASP A 178 16.24 25.12 12.71
CA ASP A 178 16.95 26.01 11.81
C ASP A 178 17.84 25.25 10.83
N VAL A 179 17.88 25.76 9.61
CA VAL A 179 18.83 25.40 8.57
C VAL A 179 19.91 26.46 8.49
N ALA A 180 21.16 26.01 8.40
CA ALA A 180 22.33 26.88 8.19
C ALA A 180 23.36 26.20 7.29
N ILE A 181 24.10 26.99 6.52
CA ILE A 181 25.21 26.54 5.69
C ILE A 181 26.50 26.76 6.46
N ARG A 182 27.40 25.77 6.44
CA ARG A 182 28.74 25.87 7.03
C ARG A 182 29.78 25.82 5.93
N LEU A 183 30.54 26.90 5.79
CA LEU A 183 31.68 26.96 4.89
C LEU A 183 32.95 26.64 5.68
N SER A 184 33.64 25.59 5.24
CA SER A 184 34.91 25.13 5.80
C SER A 184 36.07 26.02 5.35
N SER A 185 36.88 26.42 6.31
CA SER A 185 38.15 27.10 6.05
C SER A 185 39.20 26.63 7.06
N SER A 186 40.46 26.64 6.65
CA SER A 186 41.59 26.26 7.50
C SER A 186 42.71 27.25 7.27
N ASP A 187 43.05 27.98 8.33
CA ASP A 187 44.09 29.01 8.28
C ASP A 187 45.48 28.37 8.40
N PRO A 188 46.53 28.96 7.78
CA PRO A 188 47.89 28.46 7.94
C PRO A 188 48.36 28.57 9.40
N LEU A 189 49.31 27.72 9.78
CA LEU A 189 50.02 27.82 11.05
C LEU A 189 50.87 29.12 11.09
N PRO A 190 51.35 29.57 12.27
CA PRO A 190 52.16 30.79 12.38
C PRO A 190 53.45 30.78 11.52
N ASP A 191 53.97 29.59 11.23
CA ASP A 191 55.11 29.38 10.35
C ASP A 191 54.73 29.33 8.84
N GLY A 192 53.45 29.58 8.52
CA GLY A 192 52.89 29.54 7.17
C GLY A 192 52.71 28.13 6.61
N SER A 193 53.04 27.09 7.37
CA SER A 193 52.77 25.70 6.99
C SER A 193 51.28 25.37 7.15
N CYS A 194 50.88 24.26 6.53
CA CYS A 194 49.50 23.77 6.63
C CYS A 194 49.32 22.85 7.84
N CYS A 195 48.20 22.86 8.55
CA CYS A 195 47.20 23.92 8.67
C CYS A 195 46.56 23.81 10.07
N THR A 196 45.88 24.86 10.53
CA THR A 196 45.09 24.80 11.77
C THR A 196 43.83 23.91 11.60
N PRO A 197 43.24 23.37 12.70
CA PRO A 197 42.00 22.62 12.61
C PRO A 197 40.89 23.39 11.89
N VAL A 198 40.13 22.69 11.03
CA VAL A 198 39.06 23.26 10.21
C VAL A 198 38.10 24.09 11.07
N GLN A 199 37.84 25.30 10.61
CA GLN A 199 36.84 26.21 11.16
C GLN A 199 35.66 26.32 10.20
N HIS A 200 34.49 26.62 10.75
CA HIS A 200 33.28 26.80 9.95
C HIS A 200 32.72 28.21 10.11
N THR A 201 32.59 28.90 8.98
CA THR A 201 31.77 30.12 8.90
C THR A 201 30.32 29.69 8.67
N ILE A 202 29.41 30.17 9.51
CA ILE A 202 28.00 29.77 9.50
C ILE A 202 27.16 30.91 8.89
N SER A 203 26.21 30.57 8.02
CA SER A 203 25.22 31.52 7.47
C SER A 203 24.23 32.02 8.53
N ASN A 204 23.30 32.88 8.12
CA ASN A 204 22.06 33.08 8.89
C ASN A 204 21.28 31.76 9.02
N ARG A 205 20.41 31.74 10.03
CA ARG A 205 19.50 30.62 10.32
C ARG A 205 18.15 30.89 9.65
N MET A 206 17.59 29.86 9.03
CA MET A 206 16.26 29.91 8.43
C MET A 206 15.44 28.69 8.87
N PRO A 207 14.21 28.86 9.38
CA PRO A 207 13.44 27.74 9.92
C PRO A 207 12.97 26.79 8.82
N LEU A 208 13.04 25.48 9.10
CA LEU A 208 12.43 24.41 8.31
C LEU A 208 11.52 23.58 9.23
N THR A 209 10.25 23.44 8.85
CA THR A 209 9.29 22.60 9.57
C THR A 209 9.27 21.22 8.96
N LEU A 210 9.55 20.19 9.75
CA LEU A 210 9.37 18.81 9.33
C LEU A 210 7.99 18.29 9.73
N ILE A 211 7.27 17.73 8.77
CA ILE A 211 5.97 17.10 9.00
C ILE A 211 6.09 15.56 8.98
N PRO A 212 5.36 14.84 9.85
CA PRO A 212 5.38 13.38 9.85
C PRO A 212 4.88 12.81 8.51
N SER A 213 5.57 11.84 7.94
CA SER A 213 5.11 11.12 6.75
C SER A 213 3.86 10.27 7.05
N VAL A 214 2.99 10.17 6.05
CA VAL A 214 1.75 9.38 6.13
C VAL A 214 1.74 8.34 5.01
N ARG A 215 1.57 7.07 5.38
CA ARG A 215 1.44 5.95 4.44
C ARG A 215 -0.04 5.54 4.35
N VAL A 216 -0.60 5.60 3.16
CA VAL A 216 -1.97 5.14 2.85
C VAL A 216 -1.91 3.68 2.37
N ASP A 217 -2.72 2.79 2.94
CA ASP A 217 -2.73 1.37 2.61
C ASP A 217 -4.14 0.75 2.79
N PRO A 218 -4.74 0.10 1.77
CA PRO A 218 -4.25 0.02 0.39
C PRO A 218 -4.42 1.35 -0.37
N VAL A 219 -3.77 1.44 -1.53
CA VAL A 219 -3.85 2.60 -2.46
C VAL A 219 -4.89 2.41 -3.58
N SER A 220 -5.62 1.31 -3.57
CA SER A 220 -6.66 1.02 -4.54
C SER A 220 -7.69 0.04 -3.99
N GLY A 221 -8.90 0.10 -4.50
CA GLY A 221 -9.98 -0.81 -4.14
C GLY A 221 -11.35 -0.29 -4.53
N PRO A 222 -12.37 -1.14 -4.52
CA PRO A 222 -13.76 -0.72 -4.72
C PRO A 222 -14.34 0.03 -3.50
N VAL A 223 -15.55 0.56 -3.64
CA VAL A 223 -16.27 1.23 -2.53
C VAL A 223 -16.40 0.34 -1.30
N GLY A 224 -16.41 0.91 -0.10
CA GLY A 224 -16.46 0.17 1.17
C GLY A 224 -15.15 -0.49 1.61
N THR A 225 -14.09 -0.43 0.79
CA THR A 225 -12.74 -0.89 1.18
C THR A 225 -12.26 -0.15 2.43
N LYS A 226 -11.67 -0.87 3.39
CA LYS A 226 -10.97 -0.26 4.53
C LYS A 226 -9.60 0.21 4.10
N VAL A 227 -9.33 1.47 4.39
CA VAL A 227 -8.04 2.13 4.16
C VAL A 227 -7.50 2.61 5.49
N VAL A 228 -6.22 2.35 5.71
CA VAL A 228 -5.49 2.75 6.91
C VAL A 228 -4.42 3.77 6.53
N LEU A 229 -4.47 4.93 7.19
CA LEU A 229 -3.42 5.93 7.13
C LEU A 229 -2.50 5.71 8.34
N PHE A 230 -1.27 5.25 8.09
CA PHE A 230 -0.23 5.07 9.10
C PHE A 230 0.66 6.30 9.18
N GLY A 231 0.93 6.79 10.37
CA GLY A 231 1.75 7.98 10.57
C GLY A 231 2.06 8.23 12.04
N GLN A 232 2.37 9.49 12.37
CA GLN A 232 2.51 9.96 13.74
C GLN A 232 1.93 11.35 13.88
N GLY A 233 1.55 11.70 15.11
CA GLY A 233 1.10 13.04 15.43
C GLY A 233 -0.29 13.32 14.91
N PHE A 234 -1.15 12.33 14.67
CA PHE A 234 -2.56 12.56 14.32
C PHE A 234 -3.41 13.03 15.51
N GLY A 235 -2.90 12.92 16.74
CA GLY A 235 -3.65 13.19 17.96
C GLY A 235 -4.32 11.94 18.52
N ALA A 236 -4.56 11.91 19.84
CA ALA A 236 -5.10 10.74 20.53
C ALA A 236 -6.53 10.40 20.09
N GLU A 237 -7.31 11.41 19.73
CA GLU A 237 -8.69 11.30 19.30
C GLU A 237 -8.94 12.25 18.13
N ARG A 238 -10.08 12.06 17.46
CA ARG A 238 -10.53 12.87 16.34
C ARG A 238 -11.21 14.15 16.84
N GLU A 239 -10.80 15.31 16.35
CA GLU A 239 -11.43 16.58 16.70
C GLU A 239 -12.51 17.01 15.68
N PRO A 240 -13.44 17.91 16.06
CA PRO A 240 -14.40 18.48 15.10
C PRO A 240 -13.70 19.17 13.92
N GLY A 241 -14.07 18.80 12.70
CA GLY A 241 -13.44 19.31 11.47
C GLY A 241 -12.31 18.43 10.93
N ASP A 242 -11.85 17.44 11.70
CA ASP A 242 -10.89 16.45 11.21
C ASP A 242 -11.59 15.44 10.29
N ALA A 243 -11.04 15.26 9.09
CA ALA A 243 -11.62 14.40 8.07
C ALA A 243 -10.56 13.77 7.16
N VAL A 244 -10.95 12.69 6.50
CA VAL A 244 -10.20 12.13 5.37
C VAL A 244 -11.14 12.12 4.18
N SER A 245 -10.66 12.54 3.00
CA SER A 245 -11.43 12.48 1.76
C SER A 245 -10.66 11.80 0.65
N PHE A 246 -11.42 11.19 -0.27
CA PHE A 246 -10.91 10.51 -1.47
C PHE A 246 -11.53 11.18 -2.69
N GLY A 247 -10.69 11.81 -3.53
CA GLY A 247 -11.18 12.52 -4.71
C GLY A 247 -12.21 13.61 -4.37
N GLY A 248 -12.02 14.31 -3.25
CA GLY A 248 -12.94 15.35 -2.77
C GLY A 248 -14.17 14.84 -2.00
N HIS A 249 -14.35 13.53 -1.87
CA HIS A 249 -15.48 12.94 -1.16
C HIS A 249 -15.09 12.51 0.26
N PRO A 250 -15.74 13.03 1.33
CA PRO A 250 -15.47 12.63 2.70
C PRO A 250 -15.63 11.12 2.91
N ALA A 251 -14.72 10.52 3.66
CA ALA A 251 -14.74 9.11 4.03
C ALA A 251 -15.34 8.91 5.43
N ALA A 252 -15.89 7.73 5.67
CA ALA A 252 -16.36 7.35 7.00
C ALA A 252 -15.17 6.99 7.88
N VAL A 253 -14.92 7.77 8.93
CA VAL A 253 -13.85 7.48 9.90
C VAL A 253 -14.34 6.41 10.87
N ALA A 254 -13.64 5.27 10.89
CA ALA A 254 -13.94 4.13 11.74
C ALA A 254 -13.09 4.13 13.03
N GLN A 255 -11.86 4.60 12.95
CA GLN A 255 -10.97 4.75 14.10
C GLN A 255 -9.99 5.90 13.88
N TRP A 256 -9.66 6.61 14.95
CA TRP A 256 -8.61 7.65 14.96
C TRP A 256 -7.72 7.45 16.17
N THR A 257 -6.42 7.48 15.96
CA THR A 257 -5.38 7.40 17.00
C THR A 257 -4.18 8.19 16.53
N ASP A 258 -3.24 8.46 17.43
CA ASP A 258 -2.05 9.24 17.10
C ASP A 258 -1.19 8.63 15.97
N ARG A 259 -1.28 7.29 15.80
CA ARG A 259 -0.45 6.54 14.86
C ARG A 259 -1.19 5.95 13.65
N ALA A 260 -2.51 5.89 13.72
CA ALA A 260 -3.31 5.28 12.67
C ALA A 260 -4.72 5.88 12.60
N ILE A 261 -5.18 6.14 11.37
CA ILE A 261 -6.57 6.49 11.07
C ILE A 261 -7.13 5.39 10.16
N VAL A 262 -8.26 4.82 10.55
CA VAL A 262 -8.97 3.79 9.76
C VAL A 262 -10.21 4.43 9.17
N VAL A 263 -10.33 4.37 7.85
CA VAL A 263 -11.46 4.92 7.10
C VAL A 263 -12.00 3.91 6.10
N HIS A 264 -13.24 4.11 5.66
CA HIS A 264 -13.84 3.31 4.60
C HIS A 264 -14.11 4.16 3.36
N ILE A 265 -13.80 3.60 2.19
CA ILE A 265 -14.09 4.25 0.91
C ILE A 265 -15.61 4.51 0.80
N PRO A 266 -16.04 5.77 0.63
CA PRO A 266 -17.47 6.10 0.58
C PRO A 266 -18.11 5.59 -0.72
N LEU A 267 -19.45 5.49 -0.72
CA LEU A 267 -20.23 5.00 -1.88
C LEU A 267 -20.00 5.81 -3.15
N ASN A 268 -19.76 7.12 -3.02
CA ASN A 268 -19.56 8.08 -4.10
C ASN A 268 -18.08 8.47 -4.27
N ALA A 269 -17.15 7.65 -3.79
CA ALA A 269 -15.72 7.92 -3.98
C ALA A 269 -15.34 7.94 -5.46
N GLU A 270 -14.43 8.84 -5.82
CA GLU A 270 -13.79 8.89 -7.13
C GLU A 270 -12.28 8.69 -7.00
N THR A 271 -11.65 8.18 -8.06
CA THR A 271 -10.19 8.10 -8.14
C THR A 271 -9.60 9.50 -8.02
N GLY A 272 -8.63 9.69 -7.13
CA GLY A 272 -8.08 11.01 -6.89
C GLY A 272 -7.18 11.11 -5.66
N PRO A 273 -6.84 12.34 -5.25
CA PRO A 273 -6.01 12.57 -4.08
C PRO A 273 -6.69 12.09 -2.80
N VAL A 274 -5.88 11.58 -1.88
CA VAL A 274 -6.27 11.33 -0.48
C VAL A 274 -5.88 12.55 0.32
N VAL A 275 -6.87 13.26 0.87
CA VAL A 275 -6.65 14.48 1.65
C VAL A 275 -6.99 14.22 3.10
N LEU A 276 -6.03 14.49 3.99
CA LEU A 276 -6.19 14.54 5.43
C LEU A 276 -6.40 16.00 5.84
N SER A 277 -7.57 16.31 6.38
CA SER A 277 -7.91 17.61 6.95
C SER A 277 -7.74 17.55 8.45
N ARG A 278 -6.91 18.43 9.01
CA ARG A 278 -6.71 18.53 10.46
C ARG A 278 -6.49 19.96 10.92
N GLY A 279 -7.21 20.38 11.96
CA GLY A 279 -7.07 21.73 12.52
C GLY A 279 -7.25 22.85 11.48
N GLY A 280 -8.15 22.64 10.51
CA GLY A 280 -8.42 23.57 9.40
C GLY A 280 -7.35 23.60 8.30
N LYS A 281 -6.40 22.67 8.28
CA LYS A 281 -5.40 22.52 7.22
C LYS A 281 -5.60 21.21 6.45
N ASP A 282 -5.61 21.32 5.13
CA ASP A 282 -5.69 20.17 4.23
C ASP A 282 -4.29 19.77 3.76
N ARG A 283 -4.00 18.47 3.86
CA ARG A 283 -2.77 17.89 3.37
C ARG A 283 -3.08 16.70 2.46
N THR A 284 -2.56 16.74 1.24
CA THR A 284 -2.58 15.57 0.36
C THR A 284 -1.54 14.56 0.85
N VAL A 285 -1.99 13.37 1.21
CA VAL A 285 -1.17 12.29 1.80
C VAL A 285 -0.98 11.09 0.86
N GLY A 286 -1.56 11.16 -0.34
CA GLY A 286 -1.43 10.12 -1.34
C GLY A 286 -2.46 10.25 -2.46
N THR A 287 -2.59 9.20 -3.25
CA THR A 287 -3.65 9.03 -4.26
C THR A 287 -4.28 7.66 -4.09
N PHE A 288 -5.58 7.55 -4.37
CA PHE A 288 -6.31 6.30 -4.29
C PHE A 288 -7.03 6.02 -5.61
N THR A 289 -6.94 4.78 -6.09
CA THR A 289 -7.65 4.33 -7.30
C THR A 289 -8.92 3.59 -6.90
N VAL A 290 -10.08 4.18 -7.23
CA VAL A 290 -11.38 3.54 -7.00
C VAL A 290 -11.69 2.59 -8.15
N HIS A 291 -11.87 1.32 -7.84
CA HIS A 291 -12.28 0.30 -8.80
C HIS A 291 -13.80 0.09 -8.78
N THR A 292 -14.39 -0.19 -9.93
CA THR A 292 -15.79 -0.59 -10.02
C THR A 292 -15.87 -2.12 -10.08
N PRO A 293 -16.55 -2.79 -9.12
CA PRO A 293 -16.74 -4.23 -9.16
C PRO A 293 -17.44 -4.66 -10.46
N LYS A 294 -16.90 -5.67 -11.13
CA LYS A 294 -17.44 -6.15 -12.41
C LYS A 294 -17.49 -7.67 -12.42
N ALA A 295 -18.68 -8.23 -12.42
CA ALA A 295 -18.87 -9.64 -12.74
C ALA A 295 -18.79 -9.87 -14.26
N THR A 296 -18.16 -10.97 -14.66
CA THR A 296 -17.95 -11.36 -16.06
C THR A 296 -18.69 -12.63 -16.44
N GLY A 297 -19.06 -13.46 -15.46
CA GLY A 297 -19.84 -14.67 -15.72
C GLY A 297 -20.20 -15.48 -14.49
N VAL A 298 -21.10 -16.43 -14.68
CA VAL A 298 -21.50 -17.44 -13.69
C VAL A 298 -21.33 -18.84 -14.28
N ALA A 299 -20.75 -19.75 -13.51
CA ALA A 299 -20.51 -21.12 -13.92
C ALA A 299 -20.78 -22.11 -12.77
N PRO A 300 -21.59 -23.16 -13.00
CA PRO A 300 -22.44 -23.37 -14.18
C PRO A 300 -23.58 -22.34 -14.28
N ALA A 301 -24.09 -22.08 -15.49
CA ALA A 301 -25.24 -21.20 -15.72
C ALA A 301 -26.59 -21.81 -15.30
N GLY A 302 -26.60 -23.09 -14.93
CA GLY A 302 -27.74 -23.74 -14.30
C GLY A 302 -27.29 -24.91 -13.44
N ALA A 303 -27.91 -25.07 -12.28
CA ALA A 303 -27.63 -26.15 -11.33
C ALA A 303 -28.79 -26.35 -10.35
N PRO A 304 -28.89 -27.52 -9.71
CA PRO A 304 -29.90 -27.75 -8.68
C PRO A 304 -29.63 -27.00 -7.39
N ILE A 305 -30.67 -26.91 -6.55
CA ILE A 305 -30.59 -26.36 -5.18
C ILE A 305 -29.42 -26.97 -4.41
N GLY A 306 -28.70 -26.15 -3.65
CA GLY A 306 -27.55 -26.58 -2.87
C GLY A 306 -26.29 -26.88 -3.67
N ALA A 307 -26.29 -26.72 -5.00
CA ALA A 307 -25.06 -26.75 -5.79
C ALA A 307 -24.15 -25.55 -5.48
N LEU A 308 -22.84 -25.74 -5.65
CA LEU A 308 -21.87 -24.65 -5.59
C LEU A 308 -21.75 -24.04 -6.99
N ILE A 309 -21.92 -22.73 -7.09
CA ILE A 309 -21.69 -21.98 -8.32
C ILE A 309 -20.54 -20.99 -8.12
N ARG A 310 -19.83 -20.70 -9.20
CA ARG A 310 -18.76 -19.72 -9.26
C ARG A 310 -19.21 -18.51 -10.05
N ILE A 311 -18.93 -17.34 -9.49
CA ILE A 311 -19.02 -16.05 -10.15
C ILE A 311 -17.58 -15.61 -10.43
N SER A 312 -17.28 -15.30 -11.68
CA SER A 312 -16.00 -14.73 -12.12
C SER A 312 -16.15 -13.23 -12.32
N GLY A 313 -15.08 -12.48 -12.08
CA GLY A 313 -15.09 -11.04 -12.26
C GLY A 313 -13.77 -10.38 -11.87
N GLU A 314 -13.84 -9.09 -11.62
CA GLU A 314 -12.72 -8.23 -11.25
C GLU A 314 -13.17 -7.24 -10.17
N HIS A 315 -12.26 -6.88 -9.27
CA HIS A 315 -12.44 -5.81 -8.30
C HIS A 315 -13.61 -6.02 -7.33
N PHE A 316 -13.92 -7.27 -6.98
CA PHE A 316 -14.90 -7.58 -5.95
C PHE A 316 -14.43 -7.23 -4.54
N GLY A 317 -13.13 -6.93 -4.35
CA GLY A 317 -12.42 -6.70 -3.09
C GLY A 317 -12.59 -7.82 -2.07
N ALA A 318 -12.25 -7.58 -0.80
CA ALA A 318 -12.44 -8.60 0.23
C ALA A 318 -13.85 -8.54 0.85
N TYR A 319 -14.27 -9.69 1.42
CA TYR A 319 -15.63 -9.87 1.93
C TYR A 319 -15.91 -9.09 3.21
N SER A 320 -14.95 -9.09 4.15
CA SER A 320 -15.06 -8.50 5.49
C SER A 320 -14.00 -7.42 5.67
N GLU A 321 -14.22 -6.23 5.12
CA GLU A 321 -13.32 -5.09 5.24
C GLU A 321 -13.93 -3.93 6.02
N SER A 322 -15.12 -4.04 6.61
CA SER A 322 -15.86 -2.87 7.11
C SER A 322 -15.68 -2.53 8.59
N GLY A 323 -14.65 -3.04 9.27
CA GLY A 323 -14.47 -2.77 10.70
C GLY A 323 -13.31 -1.84 11.05
N THR A 324 -13.11 -1.63 12.34
CA THR A 324 -12.36 -0.48 12.88
C THR A 324 -10.88 -0.78 13.14
N THR A 325 -10.47 -2.04 13.12
CA THR A 325 -9.12 -2.41 13.53
C THR A 325 -8.09 -2.22 12.39
N PRO A 326 -6.95 -1.56 12.65
CA PRO A 326 -5.96 -1.23 11.62
C PRO A 326 -5.08 -2.42 11.21
N TYR A 327 -4.90 -3.41 12.10
CA TYR A 327 -3.95 -4.53 11.91
C TYR A 327 -4.62 -5.88 11.74
N ASN A 328 -5.97 -5.94 11.72
CA ASN A 328 -6.70 -7.19 11.67
C ASN A 328 -8.01 -7.06 10.89
N TYR A 329 -8.49 -8.18 10.34
CA TYR A 329 -9.81 -8.32 9.71
C TYR A 329 -10.75 -9.17 10.59
N MET A 330 -10.42 -9.35 11.87
CA MET A 330 -11.17 -10.17 12.85
C MET A 330 -12.50 -9.57 13.31
N ASP A 331 -12.87 -8.37 12.85
CA ASP A 331 -14.19 -7.79 13.11
C ASP A 331 -15.29 -8.43 12.25
N PHE A 332 -14.92 -9.23 11.22
CA PHE A 332 -15.81 -9.98 10.32
C PHE A 332 -16.98 -9.15 9.75
N ASN A 333 -16.90 -7.82 9.80
CA ASN A 333 -17.97 -6.95 9.34
C ASN A 333 -17.97 -6.93 7.82
N THR A 334 -19.05 -7.47 7.23
CA THR A 334 -19.19 -7.65 5.80
C THR A 334 -19.70 -6.41 5.09
N GLY A 335 -20.04 -5.33 5.81
CA GLY A 335 -20.47 -4.08 5.16
C GLY A 335 -21.72 -4.21 4.29
N LYS A 336 -22.56 -5.22 4.52
CA LYS A 336 -23.71 -5.62 3.66
C LYS A 336 -23.34 -6.27 2.31
N ASN A 337 -22.10 -6.72 2.15
CA ASN A 337 -21.66 -7.51 1.01
C ASN A 337 -22.45 -8.82 0.94
N ARG A 338 -23.04 -9.13 -0.22
CA ARG A 338 -23.83 -10.35 -0.43
C ARG A 338 -23.94 -10.71 -1.91
N VAL A 339 -24.37 -11.94 -2.16
CA VAL A 339 -24.77 -12.40 -3.49
C VAL A 339 -26.24 -12.80 -3.44
N GLU A 340 -27.00 -12.47 -4.47
CA GLU A 340 -28.39 -12.90 -4.65
C GLU A 340 -28.53 -13.73 -5.93
N ILE A 341 -29.32 -14.81 -5.86
CA ILE A 341 -29.68 -15.67 -7.00
C ILE A 341 -31.19 -15.61 -7.16
N GLY A 342 -31.67 -15.03 -8.26
CA GLY A 342 -33.11 -14.86 -8.49
C GLY A 342 -33.80 -14.04 -7.40
N GLY A 343 -33.07 -13.07 -6.80
CA GLY A 343 -33.53 -12.24 -5.69
C GLY A 343 -33.41 -12.87 -4.31
N VAL A 344 -32.86 -14.08 -4.18
CA VAL A 344 -32.67 -14.76 -2.88
C VAL A 344 -31.21 -14.69 -2.45
N PRO A 345 -30.91 -14.20 -1.24
CA PRO A 345 -29.54 -14.17 -0.71
C PRO A 345 -28.92 -15.57 -0.64
N ALA A 346 -27.75 -15.70 -1.27
CA ALA A 346 -26.99 -16.95 -1.33
C ALA A 346 -25.95 -17.00 -0.19
N VAL A 347 -25.69 -18.22 0.30
CA VAL A 347 -24.64 -18.45 1.30
C VAL A 347 -23.28 -18.40 0.60
N ILE A 348 -22.43 -17.48 1.02
CA ILE A 348 -21.08 -17.32 0.46
C ILE A 348 -20.20 -18.44 1.00
N TYR A 349 -19.63 -19.23 0.09
CA TYR A 349 -18.62 -20.22 0.43
C TYR A 349 -17.22 -19.59 0.45
N ARG A 350 -16.96 -18.72 -0.53
CA ARG A 350 -15.67 -18.05 -0.69
C ARG A 350 -15.82 -16.77 -1.47
N TRP A 351 -15.06 -15.74 -1.12
CA TRP A 351 -15.06 -14.46 -1.79
C TRP A 351 -13.63 -13.94 -1.91
N HIS A 352 -13.21 -13.71 -3.15
CA HIS A 352 -11.95 -13.10 -3.54
C HIS A 352 -12.22 -11.96 -4.51
N ASP A 353 -11.19 -11.18 -4.80
CA ASP A 353 -11.29 -10.00 -5.69
C ASP A 353 -11.74 -10.35 -7.12
N ASP A 354 -11.40 -11.55 -7.61
CA ASP A 354 -11.69 -12.01 -8.98
C ASP A 354 -12.75 -13.11 -9.05
N ARG A 355 -13.19 -13.61 -7.90
CA ARG A 355 -13.99 -14.84 -7.82
C ARG A 355 -14.82 -14.94 -6.55
N ILE A 356 -16.08 -15.30 -6.71
CA ILE A 356 -16.98 -15.59 -5.58
C ILE A 356 -17.62 -16.96 -5.81
N ASP A 357 -17.47 -17.87 -4.84
CA ASP A 357 -18.13 -19.18 -4.85
C ASP A 357 -19.29 -19.11 -3.85
N VAL A 358 -20.51 -19.42 -4.29
CA VAL A 358 -21.74 -19.38 -3.46
C VAL A 358 -22.57 -20.65 -3.61
N TRP A 359 -23.31 -20.99 -2.56
CA TRP A 359 -24.28 -22.09 -2.58
C TRP A 359 -25.64 -21.60 -3.07
N VAL A 360 -26.28 -22.36 -3.95
CA VAL A 360 -27.67 -22.10 -4.39
C VAL A 360 -28.62 -22.29 -3.19
N PRO A 361 -29.30 -21.23 -2.71
CA PRO A 361 -30.16 -21.31 -1.53
C PRO A 361 -31.40 -22.18 -1.79
N PHE A 362 -32.08 -22.65 -0.75
CA PHE A 362 -33.25 -23.52 -0.90
C PHE A 362 -34.40 -22.84 -1.62
N SER A 363 -34.63 -21.56 -1.30
CA SER A 363 -35.72 -20.76 -1.87
C SER A 363 -35.34 -20.10 -3.21
N ALA A 364 -34.16 -20.41 -3.78
CA ALA A 364 -33.68 -19.82 -5.03
C ALA A 364 -34.68 -19.96 -6.18
N LYS A 365 -34.73 -18.95 -7.05
CA LYS A 365 -35.49 -18.97 -8.29
C LYS A 365 -34.55 -18.76 -9.47
N SER A 366 -34.94 -19.27 -10.64
CA SER A 366 -34.26 -18.88 -11.89
C SER A 366 -34.35 -17.38 -12.08
N GLY A 367 -33.25 -16.74 -12.48
CA GLY A 367 -33.16 -15.29 -12.57
C GLY A 367 -31.71 -14.81 -12.54
N PRO A 368 -31.49 -13.49 -12.42
CA PRO A 368 -30.15 -12.93 -12.41
C PRO A 368 -29.36 -13.33 -11.16
N VAL A 369 -28.05 -13.49 -11.32
CA VAL A 369 -27.09 -13.59 -10.22
C VAL A 369 -26.45 -12.22 -10.02
N VAL A 370 -26.66 -11.64 -8.86
CA VAL A 370 -26.24 -10.26 -8.56
C VAL A 370 -25.28 -10.25 -7.38
N VAL A 371 -24.09 -9.69 -7.60
CA VAL A 371 -23.13 -9.38 -6.55
C VAL A 371 -23.41 -7.97 -6.04
N LYS A 372 -23.50 -7.83 -4.72
CA LYS A 372 -23.80 -6.57 -4.05
C LYS A 372 -22.68 -6.23 -3.08
N ARG A 373 -22.06 -5.06 -3.26
CA ARG A 373 -21.03 -4.52 -2.36
C ARG A 373 -21.58 -3.31 -1.63
N GLY A 374 -21.53 -3.32 -0.31
CA GLY A 374 -22.03 -2.19 0.48
C GLY A 374 -20.93 -1.19 0.79
N ALA A 375 -21.32 0.09 0.90
CA ALA A 375 -20.42 1.17 1.25
C ALA A 375 -21.12 2.22 2.12
N PRO A 376 -20.39 2.85 3.05
CA PRO A 376 -20.94 3.94 3.84
C PRO A 376 -21.11 5.20 3.00
N LYS A 377 -22.11 6.00 3.36
CA LYS A 377 -22.22 7.41 2.96
C LYS A 377 -22.09 8.25 4.23
N PRO A 378 -20.92 8.83 4.50
CA PRO A 378 -20.69 9.61 5.70
C PRO A 378 -21.44 10.95 5.62
N SER A 379 -21.65 11.55 6.79
CA SER A 379 -22.06 12.95 6.93
C SER A 379 -20.98 13.88 6.33
N ALA A 380 -21.33 15.14 6.07
CA ALA A 380 -20.37 16.13 5.56
C ALA A 380 -19.15 16.32 6.47
N ASP A 381 -19.32 16.08 7.77
CA ASP A 381 -18.25 16.13 8.75
C ASP A 381 -17.41 14.85 8.79
N GLY A 382 -17.68 13.80 8.00
CA GLY A 382 -16.94 12.51 8.03
C GLY A 382 -17.37 11.55 9.14
N SER A 383 -18.35 11.91 9.98
CA SER A 383 -18.97 10.97 10.91
C SER A 383 -19.77 9.90 10.17
N CYS A 384 -19.70 8.66 10.66
CA CYS A 384 -20.42 7.54 10.09
C CYS A 384 -21.77 7.33 10.79
N CYS A 385 -22.86 7.05 10.09
CA CYS A 385 -23.11 7.23 8.67
C CYS A 385 -24.58 7.62 8.48
N VAL A 386 -24.86 8.56 7.57
CA VAL A 386 -26.24 9.00 7.26
C VAL A 386 -26.98 7.90 6.51
N GLU A 387 -26.28 7.16 5.66
CA GLU A 387 -26.83 6.08 4.85
C GLU A 387 -25.78 4.99 4.59
N THR A 388 -26.22 3.78 4.28
CA THR A 388 -25.38 2.71 3.73
C THR A 388 -25.95 2.31 2.38
N GLY A 389 -25.18 2.55 1.32
CA GLY A 389 -25.59 2.23 -0.04
C GLY A 389 -25.01 0.92 -0.53
N ILE A 390 -25.44 0.50 -1.71
CA ILE A 390 -25.03 -0.76 -2.34
C ILE A 390 -24.67 -0.48 -3.80
N VAL A 391 -23.50 -0.93 -4.22
CA VAL A 391 -23.13 -1.06 -5.63
C VAL A 391 -23.41 -2.49 -6.07
N THR A 392 -24.02 -2.65 -7.24
CA THR A 392 -24.44 -3.95 -7.78
C THR A 392 -23.75 -4.25 -9.10
N THR A 393 -23.37 -5.49 -9.32
CA THR A 393 -22.94 -6.00 -10.62
C THR A 393 -23.62 -7.35 -10.90
N GLU A 394 -24.16 -7.51 -12.10
CA GLU A 394 -24.85 -8.72 -12.53
C GLU A 394 -23.86 -9.66 -13.22
N ALA A 395 -23.80 -10.92 -12.75
CA ALA A 395 -22.93 -11.95 -13.30
C ALA A 395 -23.55 -12.71 -14.48
N GLY A 396 -24.85 -12.57 -14.68
CA GLY A 396 -25.63 -13.22 -15.74
C GLY A 396 -26.87 -13.94 -15.20
N ALA A 397 -27.64 -14.52 -16.13
CA ALA A 397 -28.81 -15.32 -15.81
C ALA A 397 -28.41 -16.72 -15.31
N PHE A 398 -29.13 -17.20 -14.30
CA PHE A 398 -28.97 -18.53 -13.75
C PHE A 398 -30.30 -19.30 -13.75
N THR A 399 -30.23 -20.58 -14.12
CA THR A 399 -31.40 -21.48 -14.13
C THR A 399 -31.31 -22.45 -12.96
N VAL A 400 -32.30 -22.40 -12.06
CA VAL A 400 -32.45 -23.42 -11.02
C VAL A 400 -32.97 -24.70 -11.69
N VAL A 401 -32.12 -25.73 -11.73
CA VAL A 401 -32.45 -27.01 -12.36
C VAL A 401 -33.20 -27.89 -11.36
N VAL A 402 -34.35 -28.41 -11.75
CA VAL A 402 -35.08 -29.41 -10.96
C VAL A 402 -34.57 -30.79 -11.39
N PRO A 403 -33.92 -31.58 -10.52
CA PRO A 403 -33.45 -32.90 -10.89
C PRO A 403 -34.63 -33.83 -11.20
N ALA A 404 -34.43 -34.75 -12.15
CA ALA A 404 -35.44 -35.73 -12.54
C ALA A 404 -34.86 -37.15 -12.50
N ILE A 405 -35.67 -38.10 -12.04
CA ILE A 405 -35.36 -39.54 -12.08
C ILE A 405 -35.91 -40.13 -13.38
N GLU A 406 -35.08 -40.85 -14.11
CA GLU A 406 -35.50 -41.58 -15.31
C GLU A 406 -35.69 -43.07 -15.00
N SER A 407 -34.73 -43.69 -14.31
CA SER A 407 -34.77 -45.11 -13.97
C SER A 407 -33.81 -45.45 -12.85
N PHE A 408 -33.97 -46.63 -12.24
CA PHE A 408 -32.98 -47.22 -11.37
C PHE A 408 -32.95 -48.74 -11.55
N SER A 409 -31.78 -49.34 -11.33
CA SER A 409 -31.59 -50.78 -11.43
C SER A 409 -30.42 -51.24 -10.56
N PRO A 410 -30.53 -52.43 -9.93
CA PRO A 410 -31.72 -53.29 -9.87
C PRO A 410 -32.81 -52.72 -8.94
N LYS A 411 -34.02 -53.30 -8.96
CA LYS A 411 -35.12 -52.94 -8.03
C LYS A 411 -35.06 -53.68 -6.69
N SER A 412 -34.27 -54.75 -6.64
CA SER A 412 -33.92 -55.48 -5.42
C SER A 412 -32.46 -55.90 -5.47
N ALA A 413 -31.78 -55.89 -4.33
CA ALA A 413 -30.40 -56.36 -4.23
C ALA A 413 -30.01 -56.68 -2.78
N GLY A 414 -28.95 -57.46 -2.60
CA GLY A 414 -28.38 -57.75 -1.29
C GLY A 414 -27.59 -56.57 -0.71
N LEU A 415 -27.07 -56.75 0.50
CA LEU A 415 -26.16 -55.79 1.13
C LEU A 415 -24.90 -55.59 0.30
N ASP A 416 -24.41 -54.35 0.24
CA ASP A 416 -23.28 -53.88 -0.57
C ASP A 416 -23.40 -53.94 -2.08
N ASP A 417 -24.46 -54.59 -2.59
CA ASP A 417 -24.75 -54.54 -4.02
C ASP A 417 -24.94 -53.09 -4.46
N VAL A 418 -24.56 -52.83 -5.71
CA VAL A 418 -24.56 -51.48 -6.27
C VAL A 418 -25.86 -51.24 -7.03
N VAL A 419 -26.58 -50.21 -6.62
CA VAL A 419 -27.76 -49.71 -7.32
C VAL A 419 -27.34 -48.49 -8.14
N THR A 420 -27.70 -48.51 -9.42
CA THR A 420 -27.48 -47.41 -10.35
C THR A 420 -28.80 -46.68 -10.59
N ILE A 421 -28.81 -45.38 -10.33
CA ILE A 421 -29.94 -44.47 -10.55
C ILE A 421 -29.56 -43.54 -11.69
N LYS A 422 -30.39 -43.49 -12.74
CA LYS A 422 -30.22 -42.63 -13.91
C LYS A 422 -31.26 -41.52 -13.90
N GLY A 423 -30.85 -40.37 -14.41
CA GLY A 423 -31.71 -39.20 -14.48
C GLY A 423 -30.99 -38.00 -15.09
N SER A 424 -31.40 -36.80 -14.68
CA SER A 424 -30.81 -35.56 -15.17
C SER A 424 -30.84 -34.48 -14.10
N GLY A 425 -29.92 -33.50 -14.21
CA GLY A 425 -29.89 -32.34 -13.33
C GLY A 425 -29.50 -32.67 -11.88
N PHE A 426 -28.85 -33.80 -11.63
CA PHE A 426 -28.41 -34.17 -10.28
C PHE A 426 -27.31 -33.25 -9.75
N GLY A 427 -26.60 -32.54 -10.61
CA GLY A 427 -25.46 -31.70 -10.27
C GLY A 427 -24.27 -32.47 -9.71
N ALA A 428 -23.25 -31.75 -9.24
CA ALA A 428 -22.08 -32.37 -8.60
C ALA A 428 -22.42 -32.98 -7.24
N PHE A 429 -21.71 -34.05 -6.90
CA PHE A 429 -21.75 -34.67 -5.57
C PHE A 429 -21.08 -33.79 -4.54
N ILE A 430 -21.74 -33.62 -3.40
CA ILE A 430 -21.21 -32.80 -2.31
C ILE A 430 -20.90 -33.75 -1.13
N LYS A 431 -19.69 -34.30 -1.15
CA LYS A 431 -19.21 -35.26 -0.13
C LYS A 431 -18.81 -34.59 1.19
N THR A 432 -18.50 -33.30 1.15
CA THR A 432 -17.87 -32.59 2.27
C THR A 432 -18.86 -32.28 3.39
N THR A 433 -18.43 -32.67 4.58
CA THR A 433 -18.78 -32.21 5.93
C THR A 433 -18.26 -30.79 6.28
N GLU A 434 -17.71 -30.01 5.34
CA GLU A 434 -16.86 -28.85 5.68
C GLU A 434 -17.44 -27.48 5.29
N ALA A 435 -18.57 -27.18 5.92
CA ALA A 435 -18.82 -25.89 6.57
C ALA A 435 -20.07 -26.06 7.44
N THR A 436 -20.05 -27.03 8.36
CA THR A 436 -20.84 -26.89 9.58
C THR A 436 -20.34 -25.63 10.29
N GLN A 437 -21.04 -24.55 9.98
CA GLN A 437 -21.01 -23.22 10.55
C GLN A 437 -19.71 -22.39 10.44
N PRO A 438 -19.79 -21.16 9.88
CA PRO A 438 -18.97 -20.02 10.33
C PRO A 438 -18.88 -19.94 11.88
N GLY A 439 -19.92 -20.39 12.57
CA GLY A 439 -20.01 -20.56 14.02
C GLY A 439 -19.19 -21.69 14.68
N LEU A 440 -18.64 -22.69 13.97
CA LEU A 440 -17.70 -23.65 14.60
C LEU A 440 -16.32 -23.03 14.81
N GLY A 441 -15.88 -22.17 13.90
CA GLY A 441 -14.70 -21.32 14.10
C GLY A 441 -14.92 -20.38 15.27
N GLU A 442 -15.99 -19.57 15.24
CA GLU A 442 -16.34 -18.67 16.33
C GLU A 442 -16.59 -19.38 17.67
N GLY A 443 -17.23 -20.55 17.65
CA GLY A 443 -17.55 -21.36 18.82
C GLY A 443 -16.33 -22.04 19.44
N ALA A 444 -15.37 -22.48 18.62
CA ALA A 444 -14.06 -22.96 19.08
C ALA A 444 -13.23 -21.82 19.68
N PHE A 445 -13.27 -20.62 19.08
CA PHE A 445 -12.70 -19.40 19.68
C PHE A 445 -13.39 -19.04 21.02
N LYS A 446 -14.68 -19.34 21.17
CA LYS A 446 -15.49 -19.13 22.39
C LYS A 446 -15.51 -20.33 23.36
N ARG A 447 -14.78 -21.41 23.08
CA ARG A 447 -14.69 -22.66 23.88
C ARG A 447 -16.03 -23.37 24.17
N ASN A 448 -16.96 -23.40 23.23
CA ASN A 448 -18.21 -24.17 23.38
C ASN A 448 -18.04 -25.63 22.91
N GLN A 449 -18.78 -26.57 23.52
CA GLN A 449 -18.84 -27.97 23.09
C GLN A 449 -19.47 -28.11 21.70
N ILE A 450 -18.85 -28.93 20.84
CA ILE A 450 -19.28 -29.13 19.44
C ILE A 450 -20.13 -30.41 19.36
N GLU A 451 -21.41 -30.27 19.01
CA GLU A 451 -22.31 -31.40 18.72
C GLU A 451 -22.47 -31.59 17.20
N LEU A 452 -22.28 -32.83 16.72
CA LEU A 452 -22.50 -33.19 15.31
C LEU A 452 -23.99 -33.53 15.09
N GLY A 453 -24.77 -32.58 14.56
CA GLY A 453 -26.21 -32.74 14.25
C GLY A 453 -26.52 -33.15 12.79
N GLU A 454 -27.77 -32.96 12.32
CA GLU A 454 -28.25 -33.29 10.95
C GLU A 454 -27.48 -32.64 9.77
N ASN A 455 -26.49 -31.80 10.04
CA ASN A 455 -25.75 -31.01 9.06
C ASN A 455 -24.51 -31.73 8.48
N VAL A 456 -24.36 -33.03 8.73
CA VAL A 456 -23.19 -33.83 8.32
C VAL A 456 -23.13 -34.09 6.80
N SER A 457 -24.27 -34.14 6.09
CA SER A 457 -24.29 -34.30 4.63
C SER A 457 -25.20 -33.29 3.92
N ARG A 458 -24.78 -32.85 2.71
CA ARG A 458 -25.58 -32.01 1.78
C ARG A 458 -26.28 -32.83 0.70
N THR A 459 -25.95 -34.11 0.57
CA THR A 459 -26.52 -34.98 -0.45
C THR A 459 -26.58 -36.41 0.06
N GLU A 460 -27.74 -37.05 -0.01
CA GLU A 460 -27.97 -38.37 0.59
C GLU A 460 -28.72 -39.27 -0.37
N VAL A 461 -28.36 -40.56 -0.35
CA VAL A 461 -29.16 -41.64 -0.93
C VAL A 461 -29.64 -42.48 0.25
N LEU A 462 -30.95 -42.67 0.37
CA LEU A 462 -31.57 -43.41 1.46
C LEU A 462 -32.29 -44.64 0.89
N PHE A 463 -31.96 -45.81 1.41
CA PHE A 463 -32.70 -47.04 1.19
C PHE A 463 -33.58 -47.27 2.41
N ASN A 464 -34.89 -47.14 2.26
CA ASN A 464 -35.86 -47.36 3.35
C ASN A 464 -35.54 -46.50 4.58
N GLY A 465 -35.10 -45.26 4.34
CA GLY A 465 -34.68 -44.32 5.39
C GLY A 465 -33.24 -44.50 5.88
N ILE A 466 -32.49 -45.49 5.39
CA ILE A 466 -31.11 -45.77 5.79
C ILE A 466 -30.14 -45.15 4.78
N GLY A 467 -29.23 -44.30 5.26
CA GLY A 467 -28.18 -43.69 4.44
C GLY A 467 -27.23 -44.71 3.82
N ALA A 468 -27.07 -44.63 2.50
CA ALA A 468 -26.17 -45.45 1.71
C ALA A 468 -24.81 -44.79 1.47
N ILE A 469 -23.83 -45.63 1.12
CA ILE A 469 -22.53 -45.17 0.64
C ILE A 469 -22.65 -44.86 -0.85
N VAL A 470 -22.52 -43.59 -1.21
CA VAL A 470 -22.45 -43.16 -2.62
C VAL A 470 -21.05 -43.49 -3.17
N LEU A 471 -21.01 -44.29 -4.24
CA LEU A 471 -19.80 -44.69 -4.94
C LEU A 471 -19.40 -43.68 -6.03
N SER A 472 -20.36 -43.24 -6.83
CA SER A 472 -20.17 -42.22 -7.85
C SER A 472 -21.43 -41.40 -8.01
N TRP A 473 -21.28 -40.13 -8.39
CA TRP A 473 -22.40 -39.24 -8.61
C TRP A 473 -22.00 -38.20 -9.65
N THR A 474 -22.78 -38.18 -10.72
CA THR A 474 -22.67 -37.28 -11.87
C THR A 474 -24.03 -36.60 -12.07
N ASP A 475 -24.12 -35.70 -13.05
CA ASP A 475 -25.37 -35.02 -13.35
C ASP A 475 -26.48 -35.97 -13.87
N GLN A 476 -26.09 -37.14 -14.41
CA GLN A 476 -27.00 -38.10 -15.06
C GLN A 476 -27.05 -39.49 -14.40
N GLU A 477 -26.09 -39.81 -13.53
CA GLU A 477 -25.95 -41.14 -12.95
C GLU A 477 -25.43 -41.08 -11.50
N ILE A 478 -26.09 -41.82 -10.61
CA ILE A 478 -25.71 -42.02 -9.21
C ILE A 478 -25.56 -43.52 -8.96
N LYS A 479 -24.45 -43.94 -8.36
CA LYS A 479 -24.22 -45.31 -7.89
C LYS A 479 -24.10 -45.31 -6.38
N ALA A 480 -24.90 -46.12 -5.71
CA ALA A 480 -24.90 -46.25 -4.26
C ALA A 480 -24.89 -47.72 -3.84
N ARG A 481 -24.19 -48.03 -2.74
CA ARG A 481 -24.21 -49.36 -2.13
C ARG A 481 -25.39 -49.49 -1.18
N VAL A 482 -26.10 -50.61 -1.27
CA VAL A 482 -27.12 -50.99 -0.29
C VAL A 482 -26.48 -51.06 1.11
N PRO A 483 -27.04 -50.36 2.12
CA PRO A 483 -26.37 -50.15 3.40
C PRO A 483 -26.36 -51.40 4.28
N ARG A 484 -25.22 -51.69 4.92
CA ARG A 484 -25.08 -52.71 5.96
C ARG A 484 -25.62 -52.20 7.31
N ARG A 485 -26.94 -52.24 7.53
CA ARG A 485 -27.54 -51.97 8.85
C ARG A 485 -28.71 -52.93 9.07
N HIS A 486 -29.09 -53.16 10.33
CA HIS A 486 -30.23 -54.00 10.70
C HIS A 486 -31.50 -53.59 9.93
N LEU A 487 -31.98 -54.49 9.05
CA LEU A 487 -33.18 -54.31 8.21
C LEU A 487 -34.47 -54.78 8.90
N PHE A 488 -34.35 -55.34 10.10
CA PHE A 488 -35.45 -55.91 10.86
C PHE A 488 -35.35 -55.41 12.30
N GLY A 489 -36.46 -54.87 12.84
CA GLY A 489 -36.60 -54.56 14.26
C GLY A 489 -35.98 -53.25 14.76
N VAL A 490 -36.45 -52.10 14.28
CA VAL A 490 -36.29 -50.82 15.01
C VAL A 490 -37.67 -50.34 15.47
N GLY A 491 -38.10 -50.82 16.63
CA GLY A 491 -39.36 -50.39 17.24
C GLY A 491 -39.17 -49.19 18.17
N LYS A 492 -40.02 -48.17 18.04
CA LYS A 492 -40.33 -47.31 19.19
C LYS A 492 -41.02 -48.18 20.25
N PRO A 493 -40.87 -47.92 21.56
CA PRO A 493 -41.61 -48.65 22.58
C PRO A 493 -43.11 -48.67 22.24
N GLY A 494 -43.66 -49.86 21.93
CA GLY A 494 -45.07 -50.07 21.56
C GLY A 494 -45.42 -50.07 20.06
N GLN A 495 -44.47 -49.91 19.14
CA GLN A 495 -44.68 -50.08 17.68
C GLN A 495 -43.58 -50.97 17.10
N PHE A 496 -43.95 -52.17 16.63
CA PHE A 496 -43.03 -53.11 15.99
C PHE A 496 -43.24 -53.03 14.47
N ASP A 497 -42.28 -52.49 13.74
CA ASP A 497 -42.31 -52.50 12.28
C ASP A 497 -41.68 -53.81 11.79
N THR A 498 -42.48 -54.63 11.12
CA THR A 498 -42.16 -56.06 10.89
C THR A 498 -41.27 -56.29 9.67
N ASP A 499 -41.16 -55.33 8.75
CA ASP A 499 -40.30 -55.44 7.57
C ASP A 499 -39.81 -54.07 7.05
N LEU A 500 -38.56 -53.69 7.36
CA LEU A 500 -37.90 -52.52 6.76
C LEU A 500 -37.09 -52.91 5.51
N SER A 501 -37.24 -54.14 4.98
CA SER A 501 -36.54 -54.58 3.78
C SER A 501 -37.11 -53.95 2.51
N THR A 502 -38.40 -53.64 2.48
CA THR A 502 -39.04 -52.96 1.34
C THR A 502 -39.51 -51.57 1.73
N GLY A 503 -39.14 -50.58 0.93
CA GLY A 503 -39.50 -49.19 1.20
C GLY A 503 -38.99 -48.25 0.11
N PRO A 504 -39.00 -46.94 0.36
CA PRO A 504 -38.63 -45.96 -0.65
C PRO A 504 -37.09 -45.87 -0.79
N LEU A 505 -36.62 -45.90 -2.03
CA LEU A 505 -35.32 -45.39 -2.42
C LEU A 505 -35.46 -43.89 -2.68
N ILE A 506 -34.72 -43.09 -1.93
CA ILE A 506 -34.84 -41.63 -1.93
C ILE A 506 -33.48 -41.02 -2.21
N ILE A 507 -33.47 -39.97 -3.03
CA ILE A 507 -32.34 -39.05 -3.16
C ILE A 507 -32.71 -37.73 -2.51
N ARG A 508 -31.84 -37.18 -1.67
CA ARG A 508 -32.04 -35.87 -1.05
C ARG A 508 -30.89 -34.91 -1.33
N ARG A 509 -31.23 -33.63 -1.51
CA ARG A 509 -30.27 -32.54 -1.63
C ARG A 509 -30.61 -31.42 -0.66
N GLY A 510 -29.67 -31.09 0.21
CA GLY A 510 -29.84 -30.15 1.31
C GLY A 510 -29.35 -28.76 0.95
N SER A 511 -30.12 -27.73 1.29
CA SER A 511 -29.66 -26.34 1.25
C SER A 511 -30.28 -25.51 2.37
N TRP A 512 -29.81 -24.29 2.52
CA TRP A 512 -30.21 -23.33 3.55
C TRP A 512 -30.57 -22.00 2.89
N ASP A 513 -31.47 -21.27 3.53
CA ASP A 513 -31.67 -19.85 3.26
C ASP A 513 -30.96 -19.03 4.36
N LEU A 514 -30.41 -17.87 4.00
CA LEU A 514 -29.95 -16.89 4.99
C LEU A 514 -31.15 -16.33 5.78
N LEU A 515 -30.90 -15.94 7.02
CA LEU A 515 -31.88 -15.23 7.85
C LEU A 515 -32.10 -13.79 7.31
N PRO A 516 -33.22 -13.14 7.65
CA PRO A 516 -33.51 -11.78 7.17
C PRO A 516 -32.47 -10.72 7.54
N ASP A 517 -31.73 -10.93 8.63
CA ASP A 517 -30.62 -10.09 9.08
C ASP A 517 -29.30 -10.36 8.33
N GLY A 518 -29.28 -11.31 7.40
CA GLY A 518 -28.11 -11.74 6.65
C GLY A 518 -27.25 -12.77 7.37
N ALA A 519 -27.60 -13.17 8.60
CA ALA A 519 -26.90 -14.21 9.32
C ALA A 519 -27.18 -15.59 8.70
N CYS A 520 -26.19 -16.48 8.75
CA CYS A 520 -26.38 -17.87 8.38
C CYS A 520 -26.81 -18.67 9.61
N CYS A 521 -27.83 -19.53 9.54
CA CYS A 521 -28.76 -19.80 8.45
C CYS A 521 -30.07 -20.35 9.04
N THR A 522 -31.15 -20.40 8.25
CA THR A 522 -32.36 -21.20 8.56
C THR A 522 -32.02 -22.68 8.79
N PRO A 523 -32.88 -23.49 9.43
CA PRO A 523 -32.67 -24.95 9.47
C PRO A 523 -32.54 -25.54 8.06
N LYS A 524 -31.70 -26.58 7.90
CA LYS A 524 -31.47 -27.23 6.60
C LYS A 524 -32.78 -27.77 6.04
N LYS A 525 -33.07 -27.43 4.79
CA LYS A 525 -34.23 -27.95 4.06
C LYS A 525 -33.76 -28.93 2.98
N TRP A 526 -34.60 -29.93 2.71
CA TRP A 526 -34.29 -31.02 1.77
C TRP A 526 -35.18 -30.96 0.54
N LEU A 527 -34.56 -30.87 -0.62
CA LEU A 527 -35.20 -31.30 -1.86
C LEU A 527 -35.16 -32.83 -1.88
N THR A 528 -36.32 -33.47 -1.87
CA THR A 528 -36.46 -34.93 -1.79
C THR A 528 -37.02 -35.45 -3.11
N LEU A 529 -36.31 -36.41 -3.72
CA LEU A 529 -36.69 -37.11 -4.93
C LEU A 529 -36.97 -38.56 -4.56
N GLU A 530 -38.20 -38.99 -4.76
CA GLU A 530 -38.57 -40.39 -4.64
C GLU A 530 -38.15 -41.12 -5.93
N VAL A 531 -37.22 -42.07 -5.81
CA VAL A 531 -36.70 -42.85 -6.93
C VAL A 531 -37.65 -44.00 -7.26
N GLY A 532 -38.28 -44.57 -6.23
CA GLY A 532 -39.25 -45.66 -6.31
C GLY A 532 -39.11 -46.62 -5.14
N THR A 533 -39.87 -47.71 -5.17
CA THR A 533 -39.78 -48.78 -4.16
C THR A 533 -38.57 -49.68 -4.43
N PHE A 534 -37.78 -49.95 -3.39
CA PHE A 534 -36.63 -50.86 -3.43
C PHE A 534 -36.76 -51.92 -2.36
N THR A 535 -36.37 -53.15 -2.69
CA THR A 535 -36.38 -54.29 -1.76
C THR A 535 -34.95 -54.76 -1.49
N ILE A 536 -34.54 -54.72 -0.23
CA ILE A 536 -33.25 -55.24 0.21
C ILE A 536 -33.39 -56.73 0.42
N GLU A 537 -32.66 -57.52 -0.38
CA GLU A 537 -32.68 -58.97 -0.31
C GLU A 537 -31.90 -59.47 0.90
N ALA A 538 -32.32 -60.62 1.43
CA ALA A 538 -31.64 -61.31 2.53
C ALA A 538 -30.32 -61.97 2.07
N LYS A 539 -29.38 -61.16 1.57
CA LYS A 539 -28.12 -61.60 0.96
C LYS A 539 -26.99 -60.63 1.31
N GLY A 540 -25.77 -61.15 1.49
CA GLY A 540 -24.56 -60.33 1.68
C GLY A 540 -24.13 -60.09 3.13
N LEU A 541 -24.76 -60.73 4.13
CA LEU A 541 -24.23 -60.79 5.49
C LEU A 541 -23.20 -61.92 5.66
N PRO A 542 -22.21 -61.75 6.57
CA PRO A 542 -21.26 -62.82 6.92
C PRO A 542 -21.91 -64.05 7.55
N ASP A 543 -23.07 -63.88 8.21
CA ASP A 543 -23.80 -64.93 8.91
C ASP A 543 -25.20 -65.12 8.28
N PRO A 544 -25.45 -66.25 7.59
CA PRO A 544 -26.76 -66.56 7.01
C PRO A 544 -27.88 -66.65 8.05
N SER A 545 -27.58 -67.06 9.29
CA SER A 545 -28.57 -67.30 10.34
C SER A 545 -29.23 -66.00 10.83
N TYR A 546 -28.61 -64.85 10.61
CA TYR A 546 -29.16 -63.53 10.96
C TYR A 546 -30.51 -63.29 10.26
N TYR A 547 -30.67 -63.74 9.03
CA TYR A 547 -31.92 -63.60 8.27
C TYR A 547 -32.98 -64.62 8.69
N GLU A 548 -32.58 -65.72 9.32
CA GLU A 548 -33.49 -66.79 9.78
C GLU A 548 -33.96 -66.60 11.23
N THR A 549 -33.32 -65.74 12.02
CA THR A 549 -33.68 -65.54 13.45
C THR A 549 -34.33 -64.20 13.75
N ASN A 550 -34.16 -63.19 12.90
CA ASN A 550 -34.58 -61.81 13.20
C ASN A 550 -35.73 -61.27 12.33
N ARG A 551 -36.38 -62.09 11.48
CA ARG A 551 -37.59 -61.68 10.74
C ARG A 551 -38.85 -62.16 11.47
N SER A 552 -39.96 -61.41 11.34
CA SER A 552 -41.23 -61.78 11.98
C SER A 552 -41.85 -63.08 11.44
N ASP A 553 -41.46 -63.49 10.23
CA ASP A 553 -41.88 -64.73 9.55
C ASP A 553 -40.90 -65.90 9.76
N ALA A 554 -39.77 -65.65 10.44
CA ALA A 554 -38.72 -66.66 10.63
C ALA A 554 -39.02 -67.68 11.74
N ALA A 555 -40.14 -67.53 12.44
CA ALA A 555 -40.61 -68.48 13.44
C ALA A 555 -42.08 -68.84 13.19
N ASP A 556 -42.31 -69.80 12.27
CA ASP A 556 -43.28 -70.89 12.50
C ASP A 556 -43.08 -72.06 11.49
N THR A 557 -41.87 -72.64 11.45
CA THR A 557 -41.63 -73.89 10.65
C THR A 557 -41.03 -75.04 11.45
N THR A 558 -41.14 -75.01 12.78
CA THR A 558 -40.88 -76.19 13.62
C THR A 558 -41.93 -76.29 14.73
N GLN A 559 -42.75 -77.34 14.58
CA GLN A 559 -43.55 -78.11 15.56
C GLN A 559 -43.57 -77.67 17.03
#